data_AF-A0AA46BND2-F1
#
_entry.id   AF-A0AA46BND2-F1
#
_cell.length_a   1.000
_cell.length_b   1.000
_cell.length_c   1.000
_cell.angle_alpha   90.00
_cell.angle_beta   90.00
_cell.angle_gamma   90.00
#
_symmetry.space_group_name_H-M   'P 1'
#
loop_
_entity.id
_entity.type
_entity.pdbx_description
1 polymer ?
#
loop_
_entity_poly.entity_id
_entity_poly.type
_entity_poly.pdbx_seq_one_letter_code
_entity_poly.pdbx_strand_id
1 'polypeptide(L)' 'MGSAMWKAPAVICKVAQLRADGDFVVDLVWEEAYDILTGKTSQHPALPTPEGVVAEVQRILESSELAF' A
#
# COMPACT_ATOMS: atom_id res chain seq x y z
N MET A 1 -5.39 -6.44 -5.13
CA MET A 1 -4.39 -7.53 -5.31
C MET A 1 -4.51 -8.49 -4.12
N GLY A 2 -4.30 -9.80 -4.29
CA GLY A 2 -4.38 -10.74 -3.16
C GLY A 2 -3.14 -10.71 -2.25
N SER A 3 -3.27 -11.21 -1.02
CA SER A 3 -2.16 -11.30 -0.03
C SER A 3 -0.93 -12.04 -0.55
N ALA A 4 -1.14 -13.16 -1.24
CA ALA A 4 -0.06 -13.95 -1.82
C ALA A 4 0.74 -13.16 -2.88
N MET A 5 0.05 -12.34 -3.68
CA MET A 5 0.71 -11.51 -4.68
C MET A 5 1.51 -10.37 -4.04
N TRP A 6 0.99 -9.72 -2.99
CA TRP A 6 1.75 -8.70 -2.25
C TRP A 6 3.03 -9.26 -1.63
N LYS A 7 2.95 -10.46 -1.07
CA LYS A 7 4.08 -11.17 -0.46
C LYS A 7 5.08 -11.75 -1.46
N ALA A 8 4.80 -11.66 -2.77
CA ALA A 8 5.72 -12.17 -3.77
C ALA A 8 7.07 -11.43 -3.71
N PRO A 9 8.22 -12.13 -3.74
CA PRO A 9 9.53 -11.50 -3.64
C PRO A 9 9.75 -10.38 -4.66
N ALA A 10 9.25 -10.56 -5.88
CA ALA A 10 9.36 -9.55 -6.94
C ALA A 10 8.60 -8.25 -6.60
N VAL A 11 7.46 -8.34 -5.90
CA VAL A 11 6.70 -7.15 -5.48
C VAL A 11 7.42 -6.44 -4.34
N ILE A 12 7.87 -7.19 -3.33
CA ILE A 12 8.63 -6.64 -2.19
C ILE A 12 9.89 -5.91 -2.68
N CYS A 13 10.68 -6.54 -3.56
CA CYS A 13 11.90 -5.92 -4.11
C CYS A 13 11.58 -4.64 -4.90
N LYS A 14 10.52 -4.63 -5.72
CA LYS A 14 10.14 -3.45 -6.49
C LYS A 14 9.64 -2.30 -5.61
N VAL A 15 8.85 -2.60 -4.58
CA VAL A 15 8.42 -1.60 -3.60
C VAL A 15 9.62 -0.99 -2.88
N ALA A 16 10.61 -1.79 -2.49
CA ALA A 16 11.84 -1.30 -1.90
C ALA A 16 12.62 -0.39 -2.86
N GLN A 17 12.69 -0.77 -4.15
CA GLN A 17 13.36 0.05 -5.16
C GLN A 17 12.66 1.39 -5.38
N LEU A 18 11.33 1.41 -5.53
CA LEU A 18 10.55 2.65 -5.67
C LEU A 18 10.82 3.62 -4.51
N ARG A 19 10.82 3.11 -3.27
CA ARG A 19 11.16 3.90 -2.08
C ARG A 19 12.59 4.43 -2.12
N ALA A 20 13.55 3.63 -2.60
CA ALA A 20 14.94 4.06 -2.75
C ALA A 20 15.13 5.12 -3.85
N ASP A 21 14.31 5.06 -4.90
CA ASP A 21 14.30 6.03 -6.00
C ASP A 21 13.62 7.36 -5.62
N GLY A 22 13.01 7.44 -4.43
CA GLY A 22 12.37 8.63 -3.88
C GLY A 22 10.85 8.67 -4.08
N ASP A 23 10.25 7.61 -4.65
CA ASP A 23 8.80 7.51 -4.77
C ASP A 23 8.14 7.24 -3.42
N PHE A 24 6.99 7.86 -3.20
CA PHE A 24 6.15 7.60 -2.03
C PHE A 24 5.30 6.35 -2.26
N VAL A 25 5.62 5.28 -1.56
CA VAL A 25 4.80 4.05 -1.53
C VAL A 25 4.12 3.92 -0.17
N VAL A 26 2.83 4.25 -0.16
CA VAL A 26 1.95 4.20 1.02
C VAL A 26 1.83 2.76 1.52
N ASP A 27 1.88 2.59 2.84
CA ASP A 27 1.67 1.28 3.47
C ASP A 27 0.20 0.84 3.36
N LEU A 28 0.01 -0.47 3.23
CA LEU A 28 -1.31 -1.06 3.04
C LEU A 28 -2.04 -1.22 4.36
N VAL A 29 -3.36 -1.13 4.28
CA VAL A 29 -4.25 -1.60 5.35
C VAL A 29 -4.54 -3.08 5.13
N TRP A 30 -4.53 -3.87 6.18
CA TRP A 30 -4.87 -5.29 6.11
C TRP A 30 -6.26 -5.52 6.68
N GLU A 31 -7.13 -6.12 5.88
CA GLU A 31 -8.52 -6.37 6.24
C GLU A 31 -8.90 -7.83 5.96
N GLU A 32 -9.81 -8.39 6.76
CA GLU A 32 -10.43 -9.68 6.46
C GLU A 32 -11.47 -9.46 5.36
N ALA A 33 -11.25 -10.06 4.19
CA ALA A 33 -12.19 -9.99 3.08
C ALA A 33 -12.47 -11.39 2.53
N TYR A 34 -13.68 -11.58 1.99
CA TYR A 34 -14.08 -12.82 1.35
C TYR A 34 -13.47 -12.92 -0.04
N ASP A 35 -12.65 -13.94 -0.26
CA ASP A 35 -12.07 -14.24 -1.57
C ASP A 35 -13.03 -15.14 -2.36
N ILE A 36 -13.61 -14.58 -3.42
CA ILE A 36 -14.58 -15.28 -4.28
C ILE A 36 -14.01 -16.48 -5.04
N LEU A 37 -12.69 -16.55 -5.22
CA LEU A 37 -12.03 -17.65 -5.93
C LEU A 37 -11.80 -18.84 -5.02
N THR A 38 -11.49 -18.58 -3.74
CA THR A 38 -11.23 -19.65 -2.76
C THR A 38 -12.44 -19.99 -1.89
N GLY A 39 -13.47 -19.13 -1.90
CA GLY A 39 -14.67 -19.25 -1.09
C GLY A 39 -14.41 -19.06 0.41
N LYS A 40 -13.29 -18.43 0.79
CA LYS A 40 -12.85 -18.27 2.17
C LYS A 40 -12.59 -16.80 2.48
N THR A 41 -12.82 -16.43 3.73
CA THR A 41 -12.33 -15.15 4.27
C THR A 41 -10.85 -15.29 4.58
N SER A 42 -10.06 -14.31 4.15
CA SER A 42 -8.64 -14.23 4.52
C SER A 42 -8.19 -12.77 4.62
N GLN A 43 -7.02 -12.52 5.19
CA GLN A 43 -6.44 -11.18 5.15
C GLN A 43 -6.05 -10.79 3.73
N HIS A 44 -6.56 -9.65 3.28
CA HIS A 44 -6.22 -9.02 2.02
C HIS A 44 -5.64 -7.62 2.24
N PRO A 45 -4.65 -7.23 1.43
CA PRO A 45 -4.22 -5.86 1.39
C PRO A 45 -5.31 -5.01 0.73
N ALA A 46 -5.78 -4.01 1.46
CA ALA A 46 -6.80 -3.07 1.07
C ALA A 46 -6.20 -1.67 0.89
N LEU A 47 -6.96 -0.83 0.18
CA LEU A 47 -6.68 0.61 0.14
C LEU A 47 -7.05 1.23 1.49
N PRO A 48 -6.35 2.30 1.92
CA PRO A 48 -6.82 3.11 3.04
C PRO A 48 -8.22 3.67 2.77
N THR A 49 -8.92 4.10 3.83
CA THR A 49 -10.17 4.84 3.67
C THR A 49 -9.93 6.15 2.92
N PRO A 50 -10.96 6.78 2.32
CA PRO A 50 -10.80 8.08 1.67
C PRO A 50 -10.12 9.13 2.57
N GLU A 51 -10.47 9.18 3.85
CA GLU A 51 -9.86 10.08 4.83
C GLU A 51 -8.38 9.74 5.05
N GLY A 52 -8.05 8.44 5.13
CA GLY A 52 -6.65 7.99 5.23
C GLY A 52 -5.83 8.34 3.99
N VAL A 53 -6.42 8.26 2.79
CA VAL A 53 -5.77 8.70 1.55
C VAL A 53 -5.51 10.21 1.58
N VAL A 54 -6.49 11.02 2.00
CA VAL A 54 -6.32 12.48 2.09
C VAL A 54 -5.19 12.84 3.07
N ALA A 55 -5.16 12.20 4.25
CA ALA A 55 -4.12 12.43 5.23
C ALA A 55 -2.72 12.12 4.70
N GLU A 56 -2.57 11.02 3.95
CA GLU A 56 -1.29 10.62 3.39
C GLU A 56 -0.84 11.55 2.25
N VAL A 57 -1.77 12.00 1.40
CA VAL A 57 -1.46 13.00 0.36
C VAL A 57 -1.01 14.32 0.99
N GLN A 58 -1.69 14.79 2.03
CA GLN A 58 -1.29 16.00 2.77
C GLN A 58 0.14 15.86 3.33
N ARG A 59 0.41 14.74 4.01
CA ARG A 59 1.75 14.43 4.55
C ARG A 59 2.84 14.44 3.48
N ILE A 60 2.55 13.88 2.30
CA ILE A 60 3.48 13.85 1.16
C ILE A 60 3.76 15.26 0.63
N LEU A 61 2.72 16.07 0.47
CA LEU A 61 2.84 17.45 -0.02
C LEU A 61 3.66 18.31 0.96
N GLU A 62 3.38 18.23 2.25
CA GLU A 62 4.16 18.92 3.30
C GLU A 62 5.64 18.50 3.31
N SER A 63 5.89 17.19 3.15
CA SER A 63 7.26 16.65 3.08
C SER A 63 8.02 17.13 1.84
N SER A 64 7.30 17.42 0.76
CA SER A 64 7.87 17.90 -0.51
C SER A 64 8.15 19.41 -0.48
N GLU A 65 7.34 20.19 0.24
CA GLU A 65 7.55 21.64 0.41
C GLU A 65 8.74 21.96 1.33
N LEU A 66 9.08 21.07 2.28
CA LEU A 66 10.25 21.22 3.16
C LEU A 66 11.60 20.90 2.48
N ALA A 67 11.59 20.46 1.23
CA ALA A 67 12.78 20.13 0.46
C ALA A 67 13.32 21.29 -0.40
N PHE A 68 12.74 22.50 -0.27
CA PHE A 68 13.16 23.74 -0.97
C PHE A 68 13.74 24.78 -0.01
#